data_AF-A0A2I1FQC7-F1
#
_entry.id   AF-A0A2I1FQC7-F1
#
_cell.length_a   1.000
_cell.length_b   1.000
_cell.length_c   1.000
_cell.angle_alpha   90.00
_cell.angle_beta   90.00
_cell.angle_gamma   90.00
#
_symmetry.space_group_name_H-M   'P 1'
#
loop_
_entity.id
_entity.type
_entity.pdbx_description
1 polymer ?
#
loop_
_entity_poly.entity_id
_entity_poly.type
_entity_poly.pdbx_seq_one_letter_code
_entity_poly.pdbx_strand_id
1 'polypeptide(L)'
;MFSNKLELSLNCLILGQTLSECFCVDIGENNLSDNEIEVKFSNFEVSHLKEKLFRVPNIKNLIQDKNEMDIYRVDSKKVDDETNNLKGFIKDDIKNKLNGELMTPMLKLTSCFNTEVMDQEGIHIFIVLTPTAGPSRGVAQGPDWVDASSVYEWIQQFTLDRGNRR
;
A
#
# COMPACT_ATOMS: atom_id res chain seq x y z
N MET A 1 8.60 19.85 25.35
CA MET A 1 7.73 18.84 24.72
C MET A 1 6.87 19.60 23.73
N PHE A 2 7.21 19.56 22.44
CA PHE A 2 6.39 20.21 21.42
C PHE A 2 5.12 19.37 21.27
N SER A 3 3.97 19.92 21.65
CA SER A 3 2.68 19.29 21.35
C SER A 3 2.41 19.54 19.88
N ASN A 4 2.52 18.50 19.06
CA ASN A 4 2.14 18.57 17.65
C ASN A 4 0.64 18.29 17.56
N LYS A 5 -0.12 19.25 17.05
CA LYS A 5 -1.57 19.14 16.92
C LYS A 5 -1.91 18.15 15.80
N LEU A 6 -2.86 17.26 16.02
CA LEU A 6 -3.40 16.39 14.96
C LEU A 6 -4.29 17.23 14.03
N GLU A 7 -4.05 17.17 12.72
CA GLU A 7 -4.86 17.87 11.71
C GLU A 7 -5.75 16.92 10.92
N LEU A 8 -5.26 15.71 10.64
CA LEU A 8 -5.98 14.73 9.83
C LEU A 8 -5.58 13.31 10.22
N SER A 9 -6.54 12.40 10.30
CA SER A 9 -6.29 10.96 10.42
C SER A 9 -6.96 10.26 9.25
N LEU A 10 -6.22 9.39 8.56
CA LEU A 10 -6.68 8.67 7.37
C LEU A 10 -6.66 7.17 7.62
N ASN A 11 -7.84 6.57 7.66
CA ASN A 11 -7.99 5.11 7.67
C ASN A 11 -7.64 4.55 6.29
N CYS A 12 -6.70 3.62 6.28
CA CYS A 12 -6.10 3.02 5.12
C CYS A 12 -6.36 1.51 5.10
N LEU A 13 -6.52 0.95 3.90
CA LEU A 13 -6.63 -0.49 3.68
C LEU A 13 -5.78 -0.91 2.47
N ILE A 14 -5.06 -2.02 2.59
CA ILE A 14 -4.31 -2.58 1.45
C ILE A 14 -5.26 -3.45 0.62
N LEU A 15 -5.14 -3.37 -0.71
CA LEU A 15 -5.94 -4.19 -1.62
C LEU A 15 -5.77 -5.69 -1.31
N GLY A 16 -6.89 -6.41 -1.27
CA GLY A 16 -6.93 -7.83 -0.93
C GLY A 16 -7.06 -8.11 0.58
N GLN A 17 -7.14 -7.08 1.42
CA GLN A 17 -7.40 -7.21 2.85
C GLN A 17 -8.87 -6.98 3.21
N THR A 18 -9.20 -7.28 4.46
CA THR A 18 -10.51 -7.07 5.09
C THR A 18 -10.49 -5.86 6.03
N LEU A 19 -11.65 -5.30 6.40
CA LEU A 19 -11.73 -4.14 7.29
C LEU A 19 -11.01 -4.33 8.64
N SER A 20 -10.93 -5.56 9.16
CA SER A 20 -10.20 -5.83 10.42
C SER A 20 -8.69 -5.59 10.34
N GLU A 21 -8.15 -5.47 9.12
CA GLU A 21 -6.73 -5.22 8.86
C GLU A 21 -6.45 -3.74 8.53
N CYS A 22 -7.47 -2.88 8.57
CA CYS A 22 -7.28 -1.46 8.34
C CYS A 22 -6.38 -0.83 9.41
N PHE A 23 -5.72 0.25 9.05
CA PHE A 23 -4.89 1.01 9.97
C PHE A 23 -5.03 2.50 9.69
N CYS A 24 -4.83 3.34 10.71
CA CYS A 24 -4.87 4.78 10.57
C CYS A 24 -3.46 5.37 10.35
N VAL A 25 -3.42 6.48 9.63
CA VAL A 25 -2.24 7.33 9.49
C VAL A 25 -2.56 8.73 9.96
N ASP A 26 -1.89 9.12 11.04
CA ASP A 26 -2.03 10.45 11.62
C ASP A 26 -1.08 11.47 10.97
N ILE A 27 -1.64 12.62 10.65
CA ILE A 27 -0.97 13.76 10.05
C ILE A 27 -1.12 14.94 11.01
N GLY A 28 0.01 15.40 11.53
CA GLY A 28 0.05 16.53 12.44
C GLY A 28 0.05 17.86 11.71
N GLU A 29 0.02 18.95 12.48
CA GLU A 29 0.22 20.31 12.00
C GLU A 29 1.60 20.47 11.39
N ASN A 30 2.62 19.89 12.03
CA ASN A 30 3.98 19.82 11.53
C ASN A 30 4.39 18.36 11.34
N ASN A 31 4.96 18.00 10.19
CA ASN A 31 5.37 16.63 9.89
C ASN A 31 6.82 16.62 9.43
N LEU A 32 7.57 15.56 9.75
CA LEU A 32 8.92 15.38 9.27
C LEU A 32 8.91 14.53 8.00
N SER A 33 9.55 15.02 6.94
CA SER A 33 9.83 14.24 5.73
C SER A 33 10.97 13.23 5.95
N ASP A 34 11.29 12.44 4.93
CA ASP A 34 12.48 11.55 4.92
C ASP A 34 13.80 12.31 5.13
N ASN A 35 13.89 13.56 4.67
CA ASN A 35 15.09 14.38 4.77
C ASN A 35 15.16 15.22 6.06
N GLU A 36 14.37 14.86 7.08
CA GLU A 36 14.25 15.59 8.35
C GLU A 36 13.80 17.06 8.18
N ILE A 37 13.14 17.37 7.07
CA ILE A 37 12.57 18.69 6.81
C ILE A 37 11.17 18.75 7.40
N GLU A 38 10.91 19.78 8.20
CA GLU A 38 9.58 20.06 8.74
C GLU A 38 8.66 20.60 7.64
N VAL A 39 7.53 19.92 7.45
CA VAL A 39 6.49 20.23 6.46
C VAL A 39 5.18 20.47 7.20
N LYS A 40 4.64 21.68 7.05
CA LYS A 40 3.33 22.04 7.60
C LYS A 40 2.21 21.31 6.86
N PHE A 41 1.12 21.00 7.56
CA PHE A 41 -0.07 20.35 6.98
C PHE A 41 -0.58 21.03 5.70
N SER A 42 -0.62 22.37 5.67
CA SER A 42 -1.06 23.15 4.50
C SER A 42 -0.20 22.96 3.23
N ASN A 43 1.01 22.41 3.39
CA ASN A 43 1.94 22.09 2.33
C ASN A 43 2.22 20.59 2.24
N PHE A 44 1.50 19.76 3.00
CA PHE A 44 1.71 18.33 3.04
C PHE A 44 1.11 17.69 1.79
N GLU A 45 2.00 17.24 0.91
CA GLU A 45 1.65 16.58 -0.34
C GLU A 45 1.44 15.06 -0.20
N VAL A 46 0.80 14.47 -1.21
CA VAL A 46 0.60 13.03 -1.37
C VAL A 46 1.93 12.27 -1.36
N SER A 47 3.00 12.84 -1.89
CA SER A 47 4.36 12.30 -1.80
C SER A 47 4.82 12.06 -0.36
N HIS A 48 4.59 13.02 0.54
CA HIS A 48 4.90 12.88 1.96
C HIS A 48 3.99 11.85 2.66
N LEU A 49 2.74 11.72 2.21
CA LEU A 49 1.87 10.65 2.70
C LEU A 49 2.40 9.27 2.32
N LYS A 50 2.87 9.10 1.07
CA LYS A 50 3.54 7.88 0.63
C LYS A 50 4.77 7.58 1.49
N GLU A 51 5.57 8.57 1.85
CA GLU A 51 6.70 8.38 2.78
C GLU A 51 6.25 7.85 4.14
N LYS A 52 5.20 8.45 4.73
CA LYS A 52 4.64 7.97 6.01
C LYS A 52 4.10 6.54 5.90
N LEU A 53 3.34 6.24 4.86
CA LEU A 53 2.79 4.91 4.62
C LEU A 53 3.88 3.85 4.47
N PHE A 54 4.95 4.16 3.73
CA PHE A 54 6.06 3.24 3.54
C PHE A 54 6.77 2.88 4.86
N ARG A 55 6.72 3.74 5.87
CA ARG A 55 7.29 3.47 7.20
C ARG A 55 6.41 2.55 8.06
N VAL A 56 5.15 2.34 7.69
CA VAL A 56 4.25 1.41 8.39
C VAL A 56 4.79 -0.02 8.21
N PRO A 57 5.04 -0.79 9.29
CA PRO A 57 5.63 -2.12 9.20
C PRO A 57 4.90 -3.06 8.23
N ASN A 58 3.57 -2.99 8.20
CA ASN A 58 2.73 -3.80 7.31
C ASN A 58 3.00 -3.52 5.82
N ILE A 59 3.43 -2.31 5.46
CA ILE A 59 3.77 -1.94 4.09
C ILE A 59 5.27 -2.15 3.84
N LYS A 60 6.12 -1.68 4.76
CA LYS A 60 7.58 -1.78 4.67
C LYS A 60 8.08 -3.21 4.45
N ASN A 61 7.38 -4.19 5.01
CA ASN A 61 7.74 -5.60 4.87
C ASN A 61 7.28 -6.22 3.53
N LEU A 62 6.40 -5.53 2.79
CA LEU A 62 5.82 -6.02 1.53
C LEU A 62 6.45 -5.40 0.28
N ILE A 63 7.02 -4.20 0.39
CA ILE A 63 7.62 -3.46 -0.73
C ILE A 63 9.02 -2.93 -0.38
N GLN A 64 9.89 -2.77 -1.38
CA GLN A 64 11.27 -2.31 -1.19
C GLN A 64 11.42 -0.80 -1.36
N ASP A 65 10.53 -0.18 -2.14
CA ASP A 65 10.58 1.25 -2.45
C ASP A 65 9.20 1.90 -2.31
N LYS A 66 9.14 3.14 -1.81
CA LYS A 66 7.87 3.87 -1.62
C LYS A 66 7.09 4.15 -2.91
N ASN A 67 7.73 4.02 -4.07
CA ASN A 67 7.10 4.15 -5.37
C ASN A 67 6.41 2.87 -5.82
N GLU A 68 6.65 1.73 -5.16
CA GLU A 68 5.98 0.45 -5.39
C GLU A 68 4.57 0.38 -4.77
N MET A 69 3.94 1.54 -4.59
CA MET A 69 2.55 1.62 -4.18
C MET A 69 1.84 2.76 -4.90
N ASP A 70 0.65 2.48 -5.37
CA ASP A 70 -0.34 3.46 -5.77
C ASP A 70 -1.31 3.67 -4.60
N ILE A 71 -1.73 4.91 -4.35
CA ILE A 71 -2.72 5.23 -3.33
C ILE A 71 -3.94 5.86 -3.98
N TYR A 72 -5.11 5.34 -3.62
CA TYR A 72 -6.41 5.74 -4.13
C TYR A 72 -7.22 6.36 -3.01
N ARG A 73 -7.74 7.56 -3.22
CA ARG A 73 -8.81 8.11 -2.40
C ARG A 73 -10.10 7.41 -2.77
N VAL A 74 -10.90 6.99 -1.80
CA VAL A 74 -12.18 6.31 -2.03
C VAL A 74 -13.34 7.01 -1.30
N ASP A 75 -14.56 6.69 -1.71
CA ASP A 75 -15.78 7.06 -0.99
C ASP A 75 -16.04 6.06 0.14
N SER A 76 -15.97 6.49 1.40
CA SER A 76 -16.09 5.60 2.55
C SER A 76 -17.41 4.85 2.60
N LYS A 77 -18.52 5.51 2.21
CA LYS A 77 -19.85 4.88 2.21
C LYS A 77 -19.93 3.73 1.22
N LYS A 78 -19.23 3.85 0.09
CA LYS A 78 -19.11 2.77 -0.90
C LYS A 78 -18.25 1.62 -0.39
N VAL A 79 -17.25 1.90 0.44
CA VAL A 79 -16.47 0.85 1.09
C VAL A 79 -17.35 0.07 2.07
N ASP A 80 -18.17 0.76 2.86
CA ASP A 80 -19.08 0.13 3.82
C ASP A 80 -20.07 -0.80 3.13
N ASP A 81 -20.67 -0.36 2.02
CA ASP A 81 -21.57 -1.16 1.17
C ASP A 81 -20.90 -2.47 0.68
N GLU A 82 -19.58 -2.46 0.50
CA GLU A 82 -18.79 -3.54 -0.09
C GLU A 82 -17.96 -4.34 0.94
N THR A 83 -18.17 -4.11 2.24
CA THR A 83 -17.38 -4.68 3.35
C THR A 83 -17.07 -6.18 3.21
N ASN A 84 -18.06 -6.98 2.81
CA ASN A 84 -17.93 -8.43 2.70
C ASN A 84 -17.15 -8.88 1.45
N ASN A 85 -16.98 -8.00 0.46
CA ASN A 85 -16.36 -8.30 -0.83
C ASN A 85 -14.90 -7.80 -0.93
N LEU A 86 -14.46 -6.90 -0.03
CA LEU A 86 -13.17 -6.19 -0.11
C LEU A 86 -11.96 -7.11 -0.31
N LYS A 87 -11.96 -8.29 0.31
CA LYS A 87 -10.85 -9.27 0.19
C LYS A 87 -10.66 -9.77 -1.26
N GLY A 88 -11.73 -9.83 -2.04
CA GLY A 88 -11.71 -10.28 -3.43
C GLY A 88 -11.49 -9.16 -4.45
N PHE A 89 -11.30 -7.91 -4.01
CA PHE A 89 -11.20 -6.78 -4.91
C PHE A 89 -9.93 -6.83 -5.75
N ILE A 90 -10.07 -6.43 -7.00
CA ILE A 90 -8.96 -6.10 -7.89
C ILE A 90 -8.83 -4.58 -8.07
N LYS A 91 -7.76 -4.13 -8.71
CA LYS A 91 -7.48 -2.69 -8.94
C LYS A 91 -8.66 -1.96 -9.58
N ASP A 92 -9.34 -2.58 -10.53
CA ASP A 92 -10.48 -1.98 -11.23
C ASP A 92 -11.72 -1.81 -10.33
N ASP A 93 -11.90 -2.66 -9.32
CA ASP A 93 -13.01 -2.53 -8.37
C ASP A 93 -12.90 -1.26 -7.54
N ILE A 94 -11.68 -0.84 -7.20
CA ILE A 94 -11.45 0.42 -6.47
C ILE A 94 -12.06 1.58 -7.23
N LYS A 95 -11.79 1.66 -8.54
CA LYS A 95 -12.36 2.72 -9.39
C LYS A 95 -13.86 2.56 -9.60
N ASN A 96 -14.30 1.35 -9.95
CA ASN A 96 -15.66 1.12 -10.45
C ASN A 96 -16.71 0.99 -9.34
N LYS A 97 -16.33 0.51 -8.15
CA LYS A 97 -17.24 0.28 -7.01
C LYS A 97 -17.05 1.29 -5.89
N LEU A 98 -15.82 1.72 -5.62
CA LEU A 98 -15.50 2.62 -4.50
C LEU A 98 -15.35 4.09 -4.90
N ASN A 99 -15.64 4.43 -6.17
CA ASN A 99 -15.35 5.74 -6.76
C ASN A 99 -13.89 6.17 -6.54
N GLY A 100 -12.97 5.21 -6.64
CA GLY A 100 -11.57 5.41 -6.34
C GLY A 100 -10.85 6.33 -7.31
N GLU A 101 -10.19 7.35 -6.78
CA GLU A 101 -9.38 8.31 -7.53
C GLU A 101 -7.90 8.11 -7.20
N LEU A 102 -7.08 7.84 -8.23
CA LEU A 102 -5.63 7.73 -8.06
C LEU A 102 -5.06 9.08 -7.63
N MET A 103 -4.36 9.11 -6.50
CA MET A 103 -3.78 10.34 -5.98
C MET A 103 -2.42 10.62 -6.61
N THR A 104 -2.25 11.82 -7.16
CA THR A 104 -1.00 12.25 -7.78
C THR A 104 -0.02 12.79 -6.72
N PRO A 105 1.27 12.40 -6.72
CA PRO A 105 2.23 12.77 -5.67
C PRO A 105 2.38 14.27 -5.37
N MET A 106 2.21 15.13 -6.38
CA MET A 106 2.37 16.58 -6.25
C MET A 106 1.14 17.29 -5.67
N LEU A 107 0.02 16.58 -5.49
CA LEU A 107 -1.18 17.18 -4.94
C LEU A 107 -1.04 17.37 -3.44
N LYS A 108 -1.54 18.49 -2.92
CA LYS A 108 -1.67 18.72 -1.49
C LYS A 108 -2.81 17.87 -0.93
N LEU A 109 -2.65 17.32 0.28
CA LEU A 109 -3.72 16.56 0.92
C LEU A 109 -4.98 17.38 1.15
N THR A 110 -4.85 18.68 1.44
CA THR A 110 -5.98 19.60 1.57
C THR A 110 -6.81 19.75 0.29
N SER A 111 -6.22 19.44 -0.87
CA SER A 111 -6.95 19.42 -2.15
C SER A 111 -7.65 18.07 -2.39
N CYS A 112 -7.22 17.01 -1.71
CA CYS A 112 -7.78 15.67 -1.85
C CYS A 112 -8.85 15.37 -0.80
N PHE A 113 -8.69 15.87 0.43
CA PHE A 113 -9.58 15.59 1.55
C PHE A 113 -10.17 16.88 2.11
N ASN A 114 -11.49 16.91 2.22
CA ASN A 114 -12.21 17.97 2.93
C ASN A 114 -12.55 17.50 4.35
N THR A 115 -11.80 17.99 5.34
CA THR A 115 -11.93 17.61 6.75
C THR A 115 -13.30 17.92 7.36
N GLU A 116 -14.08 18.84 6.78
CA GLU A 116 -15.41 19.21 7.30
C GLU A 116 -16.51 18.19 6.94
N VAL A 117 -16.32 17.43 5.86
CA VAL A 117 -17.36 16.56 5.26
C VAL A 117 -16.95 15.09 5.30
N MET A 118 -15.68 14.82 5.58
CA MET A 118 -15.13 13.48 5.62
C MET A 118 -15.64 12.69 6.82
N ASP A 119 -16.04 11.44 6.57
CA ASP A 119 -16.45 10.50 7.60
C ASP A 119 -15.24 9.97 8.36
N GLN A 120 -15.17 10.24 9.66
CA GLN A 120 -13.98 9.96 10.46
C GLN A 120 -13.70 8.45 10.68
N GLU A 121 -14.73 7.61 10.59
CA GLU A 121 -14.61 6.17 10.88
C GLU A 121 -14.40 5.34 9.61
N GLY A 122 -14.82 5.86 8.46
CA GLY A 122 -14.75 5.18 7.17
C GLY A 122 -13.33 4.99 6.63
N ILE A 123 -13.18 4.07 5.67
CA ILE A 123 -11.93 3.92 4.91
C ILE A 123 -11.79 5.06 3.90
N HIS A 124 -10.65 5.74 3.95
CA HIS A 124 -10.35 6.90 3.13
C HIS A 124 -9.43 6.57 1.96
N ILE A 125 -8.49 5.64 2.20
CA ILE A 125 -7.42 5.30 1.27
C ILE A 125 -7.37 3.80 1.04
N PHE A 126 -7.35 3.42 -0.24
CA PHE A 126 -6.92 2.10 -0.70
C PHE A 126 -5.48 2.15 -1.19
N ILE A 127 -4.68 1.18 -0.77
CA ILE A 127 -3.27 1.05 -1.14
C ILE A 127 -3.12 -0.15 -2.05
N VAL A 128 -2.65 0.09 -3.26
CA VAL A 128 -2.35 -0.95 -4.25
C VAL A 128 -0.85 -1.08 -4.33
N LEU A 129 -0.32 -2.18 -3.80
CA LEU A 129 1.10 -2.49 -3.90
C LEU A 129 1.42 -2.97 -5.32
N THR A 130 2.43 -2.37 -5.92
CA THR A 130 2.99 -2.73 -7.22
C THR A 130 4.48 -3.02 -7.03
N PRO A 131 4.82 -4.12 -6.33
CA PRO A 131 6.22 -4.48 -6.12
C PRO A 131 6.89 -4.58 -7.48
N THR A 132 7.99 -3.84 -7.68
CA THR A 132 8.81 -4.05 -8.86
C THR A 132 9.34 -5.46 -8.71
N ALA A 133 9.15 -6.30 -9.72
CA ALA A 133 9.84 -7.57 -9.79
C ALA A 133 11.35 -7.30 -9.93
N GLY A 134 12.02 -6.98 -8.81
CA GLY A 134 13.44 -7.21 -8.69
C GLY A 134 13.69 -8.72 -8.87
N PRO A 135 14.87 -9.13 -9.36
CA PRO A 135 15.15 -10.54 -9.63
C PRO A 135 14.84 -11.34 -8.37
N SER A 136 13.90 -12.29 -8.50
CA SER A 136 13.34 -13.09 -7.42
C SER A 136 14.45 -13.65 -6.54
N ARG A 137 14.77 -12.98 -5.43
CA ARG A 137 15.56 -13.57 -4.36
C ARG A 137 14.58 -14.22 -3.40
N GLY A 138 14.27 -15.49 -3.67
CA GLY A 138 13.91 -16.43 -2.61
C GLY A 138 12.50 -17.03 -2.60
N VAL A 139 11.66 -16.79 -3.61
CA VAL A 139 10.54 -17.71 -3.89
C VAL A 139 10.77 -18.20 -5.30
N ALA A 140 11.20 -19.45 -5.44
CA ALA A 140 11.26 -20.09 -6.75
C ALA A 140 9.82 -20.09 -7.29
N GLN A 141 9.52 -19.19 -8.22
CA GLN A 141 8.37 -19.41 -9.08
C GLN A 141 8.60 -20.78 -9.72
N GLY A 142 7.61 -21.67 -9.58
CA GLY A 142 7.66 -22.97 -10.24
C GLY A 142 7.83 -22.78 -11.75
N PRO A 143 8.23 -23.83 -12.48
CA PRO A 143 8.34 -23.74 -13.93
C PRO A 143 6.98 -23.41 -14.53
N ASP A 144 6.99 -22.91 -15.76
CA ASP A 144 5.77 -22.92 -16.56
C ASP A 144 5.39 -24.39 -16.82
N TRP A 145 4.33 -24.86 -16.17
CA TRP A 145 3.87 -26.25 -16.26
C TRP A 145 3.36 -26.63 -17.66
N VAL A 146 3.16 -25.66 -18.55
CA VAL A 146 2.68 -25.86 -19.91
C VAL A 146 3.84 -25.96 -20.91
N ASP A 147 5.06 -25.55 -20.54
CA ASP A 147 6.27 -25.66 -21.36
C ASP A 147 7.25 -26.71 -20.80
N ALA A 148 7.45 -27.78 -21.56
CA ALA A 148 8.35 -28.87 -21.19
C ALA A 148 9.82 -28.41 -21.04
N SER A 149 10.25 -27.37 -21.77
CA SER A 149 11.62 -26.86 -21.68
C SER A 149 11.85 -26.13 -20.36
N SER A 150 10.89 -25.29 -19.95
CA SER A 150 10.87 -24.62 -18.64
C SER A 150 10.96 -25.61 -17.48
N VAL A 151 10.21 -26.72 -17.56
CA VAL A 151 10.25 -27.80 -16.55
C VAL A 151 11.63 -28.46 -16.48
N TYR A 152 12.25 -28.77 -17.62
CA TYR A 152 13.58 -29.38 -17.66
C TYR A 152 14.65 -28.48 -17.06
N GLU A 153 14.66 -27.19 -17.41
CA GLU A 153 15.61 -26.22 -16.86
C GLU A 153 15.44 -26.05 -15.35
N TRP A 154 14.20 -26.03 -14.86
CA TRP A 154 13.90 -25.91 -13.44
C TRP A 154 14.39 -27.12 -12.63
N ILE A 155 14.22 -28.34 -13.15
CA ILE A 155 14.70 -29.57 -12.49
C ILE A 155 16.24 -29.57 -12.35
N GLN A 156 16.98 -29.05 -13.35
CA GLN A 156 18.45 -29.01 -13.31
C GLN A 156 19.01 -28.07 -12.23
N GLN A 157 18.21 -27.12 -11.72
CA GLN A 157 18.62 -26.23 -10.63
C GLN A 157 18.69 -26.95 -9.27
N PHE A 158 18.06 -28.13 -9.14
CA PHE A 158 18.18 -28.95 -7.94
C PHE A 158 19.40 -29.85 -8.01
N THR A 159 20.50 -29.41 -7.43
CA THR A 159 21.61 -30.32 -7.12
C THR A 159 21.24 -31.11 -5.86
N LEU A 160 20.90 -32.40 -6.00
CA LEU A 160 20.74 -33.28 -4.85
C LEU A 160 22.10 -33.44 -4.16
N ASP A 161 22.30 -32.76 -3.03
CA ASP A 161 23.44 -33.02 -2.16
C ASP A 161 23.24 -34.41 -1.53
N ARG A 162 23.72 -35.45 -2.22
CA ARG A 162 23.81 -36.80 -1.68
C ARG A 162 24.98 -36.83 -0.70
N GLY A 163 24.79 -36.18 0.44
CA GLY A 163 25.65 -36.29 1.60
C GLY A 163 25.80 -37.76 1.98
N ASN A 164 26.92 -38.35 1.58
CA ASN A 164 27.34 -39.69 1.95
C ASN A 164 27.72 -39.66 3.44
N ARG A 165 26.73 -39.73 4.34
CA ARG A 165 26.97 -40.05 5.75
C ARG A 165 27.28 -41.53 5.85
N ARG A 166 28.57 -41.86 5.81
CA ARG A 166 29.12 -43.07 6.42
C ARG A 166 29.67 -42.74 7.78
#